data_AF-A0A441HFW4-F1
#
_entry.id   AF-A0A441HFW4-F1
#
_cell.length_a   1.000
_cell.length_b   1.000
_cell.length_c   1.000
_cell.angle_alpha   90.00
_cell.angle_beta   90.00
_cell.angle_gamma   90.00
#
_symmetry.space_group_name_H-M   'P 1'
#
loop_
_entity.id
_entity.type
_entity.pdbx_description
1 polymer ?
#
loop_
_entity_poly.entity_id
_entity_poly.type
_entity_poly.pdbx_seq_one_letter_code
_entity_poly.pdbx_strand_id
1 'polypeptide(L)'
;MKVILQLSGDFLEAFGKDAEAVTKALGTVLLLHSNVQMTGIPVHSAEESIAALRAAGLEPHCIDREQGLAAVWRRTHADFKGVVDGKLVMMVFRDTAMLVPLDDLRPDEIARLYPREELSSA
;
A
#
# COMPACT_ATOMS: atom_id res chain seq x y z
N MET A 1 7.69 -7.97 -11.30
CA MET A 1 6.75 -6.85 -11.01
C MET A 1 6.76 -6.58 -9.52
N LYS A 2 6.90 -5.32 -9.10
CA LYS A 2 6.88 -4.96 -7.66
C LYS A 2 5.47 -4.96 -7.12
N VAL A 3 5.29 -5.54 -5.94
CA VAL A 3 4.02 -5.56 -5.20
C VAL A 3 4.26 -5.01 -3.80
N ILE A 4 3.44 -4.04 -3.37
CA ILE A 4 3.51 -3.49 -2.03
C ILE A 4 2.67 -4.37 -1.10
N LEU A 5 3.30 -4.85 -0.03
CA LEU A 5 2.65 -5.57 1.05
C LEU A 5 2.70 -4.70 2.30
N GLN A 6 1.56 -4.15 2.71
CA GLN A 6 1.48 -3.30 3.89
C GLN A 6 1.13 -4.16 5.12
N LEU A 7 1.93 -4.04 6.19
CA LEU A 7 1.62 -4.65 7.47
C LEU A 7 0.41 -3.95 8.12
N SER A 8 -0.59 -4.74 8.47
CA SER A 8 -1.86 -4.32 9.06
C SER A 8 -2.32 -5.39 10.06
N GLY A 9 -2.06 -5.15 11.35
CA GLY A 9 -2.29 -6.17 12.39
C GLY A 9 -1.51 -7.45 12.10
N ASP A 10 -2.22 -8.57 12.02
CA ASP A 10 -1.65 -9.90 11.77
C ASP A 10 -1.57 -10.28 10.28
N PHE A 11 -1.70 -9.30 9.38
CA PHE A 11 -1.70 -9.50 7.94
C PHE A 11 -0.73 -8.59 7.19
N LEU A 12 -0.18 -9.11 6.10
CA LEU A 12 0.41 -8.34 5.01
C LEU A 12 -0.65 -8.17 3.93
N GLU A 13 -1.13 -6.94 3.74
CA GLU A 13 -2.22 -6.60 2.83
C GLU A 13 -1.68 -6.00 1.54
N ALA A 14 -2.20 -6.47 0.41
CA ALA A 14 -2.00 -5.86 -0.90
C ALA A 14 -3.32 -5.25 -1.39
N PHE A 15 -3.24 -4.17 -2.17
CA PHE A 15 -4.40 -3.43 -2.66
C PHE A 15 -4.34 -3.21 -4.18
N GLY A 16 -5.51 -3.12 -4.81
CA GLY A 16 -5.67 -2.88 -6.25
C GLY A 16 -4.90 -3.89 -7.10
N LYS A 17 -4.09 -3.40 -8.04
CA LYS A 17 -3.30 -4.25 -8.96
C LYS A 17 -2.31 -5.17 -8.24
N ASP A 18 -1.81 -4.77 -7.07
CA ASP A 18 -0.93 -5.64 -6.28
C ASP A 18 -1.74 -6.81 -5.70
N ALA A 19 -2.97 -6.55 -5.27
CA ALA A 19 -3.86 -7.60 -4.79
C ALA A 19 -4.19 -8.61 -5.89
N GLU A 20 -4.48 -8.14 -7.11
CA GLU A 20 -4.71 -9.02 -8.26
C GLU A 20 -3.49 -9.90 -8.57
N ALA A 21 -2.29 -9.30 -8.57
CA ALA A 21 -1.04 -10.02 -8.83
C ALA A 21 -0.73 -11.06 -7.75
N VAL A 22 -0.86 -10.68 -6.47
CA VAL A 22 -0.66 -11.57 -5.31
C VAL A 22 -1.67 -12.72 -5.33
N THR A 23 -2.95 -12.42 -5.57
CA THR A 23 -4.02 -13.43 -5.66
C THR A 23 -3.75 -14.42 -6.78
N LYS A 24 -3.35 -13.94 -7.96
CA LYS A 24 -3.01 -14.80 -9.09
C LYS A 24 -1.82 -15.71 -8.78
N ALA A 25 -0.82 -15.22 -8.06
CA ALA A 25 0.39 -15.98 -7.74
C ALA A 25 0.18 -16.99 -6.61
N LEU A 26 -0.60 -16.66 -5.59
CA LEU A 26 -0.77 -17.47 -4.38
C LEU A 26 -2.08 -18.27 -4.37
N GLY A 27 -3.02 -17.99 -5.27
CA GLY A 27 -4.36 -18.61 -5.25
C GLY A 27 -5.20 -18.16 -4.06
N THR A 28 -4.90 -16.99 -3.46
CA THR A 28 -5.68 -16.42 -2.35
C THR A 28 -7.02 -15.88 -2.83
N VAL A 29 -7.88 -15.49 -1.90
CA VAL A 29 -9.17 -14.86 -2.20
C VAL A 29 -8.99 -13.36 -2.41
N LEU A 30 -9.50 -12.83 -3.52
CA LEU A 30 -9.58 -11.40 -3.76
C LEU A 30 -10.86 -10.84 -3.10
N LEU A 31 -10.67 -9.98 -2.11
CA LEU A 31 -11.72 -9.30 -1.35
C LEU A 31 -11.91 -7.87 -1.86
N LEU A 32 -12.97 -7.21 -1.38
CA LEU A 32 -13.21 -5.79 -1.63
C LEU A 32 -13.14 -5.03 -0.29
N HIS A 33 -12.23 -4.06 -0.19
CA HIS A 33 -12.09 -3.16 0.94
C HIS A 33 -12.22 -1.71 0.46
N SER A 34 -13.22 -0.97 0.96
CA SER A 34 -13.46 0.42 0.56
C SER A 34 -13.53 0.63 -0.96
N ASN A 35 -14.20 -0.29 -1.68
CA ASN A 35 -14.28 -0.34 -3.15
C ASN A 35 -12.94 -0.56 -3.88
N VAL A 36 -11.89 -0.96 -3.16
CA VAL A 36 -10.59 -1.35 -3.73
C VAL A 36 -10.39 -2.85 -3.51
N GLN A 37 -9.93 -3.56 -4.53
CA GLN A 37 -9.60 -4.98 -4.39
C GLN A 37 -8.46 -5.16 -3.37
N MET A 38 -8.54 -6.20 -2.56
CA MET A 38 -7.58 -6.47 -1.49
C MET A 38 -7.33 -7.97 -1.36
N THR A 39 -6.11 -8.35 -0.97
CA THR A 39 -5.82 -9.70 -0.46
C THR A 39 -4.90 -9.57 0.74
N GLY A 40 -5.07 -10.45 1.72
CA GLY A 40 -4.23 -10.52 2.91
C GLY A 40 -3.42 -11.82 2.93
N ILE A 41 -2.18 -11.71 3.39
CA ILE A 41 -1.32 -12.84 3.72
C ILE A 41 -1.15 -12.83 5.24
N PRO A 42 -1.53 -13.88 5.96
CA PRO A 42 -1.27 -13.95 7.40
C PRO A 42 0.23 -13.83 7.70
N VAL A 43 0.60 -13.05 8.71
CA VAL A 43 2.02 -12.80 9.06
C VAL A 43 2.75 -14.10 9.40
N HIS A 44 2.09 -15.06 10.04
CA HIS A 44 2.68 -16.35 10.36
C HIS A 44 3.02 -17.21 9.13
N SER A 45 2.44 -16.92 7.95
CA SER A 45 2.75 -17.56 6.67
C SER A 45 3.50 -16.64 5.72
N ALA A 46 4.00 -15.49 6.19
CA ALA A 46 4.60 -14.46 5.34
C ALA A 46 5.85 -14.95 4.61
N GLU A 47 6.74 -15.68 5.29
CA GLU A 47 7.99 -16.16 4.70
C GLU A 47 7.74 -17.08 3.49
N GLU A 48 6.88 -18.08 3.66
CA GLU A 48 6.49 -19.01 2.58
C GLU A 48 5.79 -18.26 1.44
N SER A 49 4.87 -17.36 1.76
CA SER A 49 4.13 -16.59 0.75
C SER A 49 5.05 -15.66 -0.04
N ILE A 50 5.99 -14.99 0.62
CA ILE A 50 6.99 -14.13 -0.03
C ILE A 50 7.89 -14.97 -0.95
N ALA A 51 8.31 -16.16 -0.52
CA ALA A 51 9.08 -17.06 -1.35
C ALA A 51 8.29 -17.50 -2.61
N ALA A 52 7.01 -17.84 -2.46
CA ALA A 52 6.13 -18.20 -3.57
C ALA A 52 5.90 -17.02 -4.53
N LEU A 53 5.70 -15.80 -4.02
CA LEU A 53 5.59 -14.59 -4.83
C LEU A 53 6.86 -14.34 -5.66
N ARG A 54 8.05 -14.51 -5.06
CA ARG A 54 9.33 -14.39 -5.76
C ARG A 54 9.50 -15.46 -6.83
N ALA A 55 9.13 -16.71 -6.54
CA ALA A 55 9.14 -17.79 -7.51
C ALA A 55 8.20 -17.52 -8.70
N ALA A 56 7.11 -16.77 -8.49
CA ALA A 56 6.19 -16.30 -9.52
C ALA A 56 6.68 -15.04 -10.28
N GLY A 57 7.90 -14.55 -10.03
CA GLY A 57 8.46 -13.37 -10.69
C GLY A 57 7.94 -12.03 -10.15
N LEU A 58 7.33 -12.03 -8.96
CA LEU A 58 6.97 -10.82 -8.23
C LEU A 58 8.11 -10.41 -7.29
N GLU A 59 8.19 -9.11 -7.01
CA GLU A 59 9.14 -8.52 -6.08
C GLU A 59 8.35 -7.91 -4.91
N PRO A 60 8.13 -8.67 -3.83
CA PRO A 60 7.38 -8.18 -2.67
C PRO A 60 8.19 -7.14 -1.92
N HIS A 61 7.60 -5.96 -1.72
CA HIS A 61 8.14 -4.89 -0.91
C HIS A 61 7.23 -4.69 0.31
N CYS A 62 7.73 -5.12 1.47
CA CYS A 62 6.97 -5.02 2.72
C CYS A 62 7.18 -3.66 3.36
N ILE A 63 6.10 -3.00 3.77
CA ILE A 63 6.14 -1.73 4.48
C ILE A 63 5.23 -1.80 5.70
N ASP A 64 5.60 -1.11 6.77
CA ASP A 64 4.65 -0.77 7.82
C ASP A 64 3.90 0.53 7.48
N ARG A 65 2.91 0.87 8.31
CA ARG A 65 2.11 2.09 8.15
C ARG A 65 2.96 3.35 8.23
N GLU A 66 3.88 3.45 9.18
CA GLU A 66 4.69 4.65 9.42
C GLU A 66 5.65 4.91 8.25
N GLN A 67 6.33 3.86 7.78
CA GLN A 67 7.16 3.87 6.57
C GLN A 67 6.35 4.29 5.35
N GLY A 68 5.12 3.76 5.21
CA GLY A 68 4.18 4.13 4.16
C GLY A 68 3.85 5.63 4.18
N LEU A 69 3.42 6.15 5.33
CA LEU A 69 3.09 7.57 5.50
C LEU A 69 4.29 8.48 5.25
N ALA A 70 5.47 8.12 5.77
CA ALA A 70 6.69 8.89 5.57
C ALA A 70 7.15 8.91 4.11
N ALA A 71 7.00 7.81 3.37
CA ALA A 71 7.30 7.74 1.95
C ALA A 71 6.31 8.56 1.12
N VAL A 72 5.02 8.43 1.39
CA VAL A 72 3.96 9.25 0.77
C VAL A 72 4.25 10.72 1.00
N TRP A 73 4.40 11.15 2.27
CA TRP A 73 4.64 12.54 2.62
C TRP A 73 5.89 13.13 1.95
N ARG A 74 7.00 12.39 1.92
CA ARG A 74 8.22 12.86 1.26
C ARG A 74 8.02 13.08 -0.22
N ARG A 75 7.29 12.18 -0.91
CA ARG A 75 7.29 12.12 -2.37
C ARG A 75 6.11 12.76 -3.08
N THR A 76 4.93 12.86 -2.46
CA THR A 76 3.85 13.64 -3.06
C THR A 76 4.26 15.13 -3.09
N HIS A 77 4.21 15.77 -4.26
CA HIS A 77 4.66 17.16 -4.48
C HIS A 77 3.85 18.18 -3.66
N ALA A 78 4.29 19.44 -3.64
CA ALA A 78 3.66 20.56 -2.95
C ALA A 78 2.17 20.78 -3.30
N ASP A 79 1.70 20.28 -4.45
CA ASP A 79 0.32 20.46 -4.90
C ASP A 79 -0.67 19.49 -4.24
N PHE A 80 -0.18 18.42 -3.60
CA PHE A 80 -1.00 17.37 -3.00
C PHE A 80 -0.83 17.25 -1.49
N LYS A 81 0.02 18.08 -0.86
CA LYS A 81 0.29 18.05 0.57
C LYS A 81 0.38 19.45 1.17
N GLY A 82 -0.06 19.63 2.41
CA GLY A 82 -0.05 20.92 3.08
C GLY A 82 -0.09 20.78 4.60
N VAL A 83 -0.24 21.91 5.27
CA VAL A 83 -0.48 21.96 6.73
C VAL A 83 -1.77 22.72 6.97
N VAL A 84 -2.72 22.11 7.66
CA VAL A 84 -3.98 22.72 8.10
C VAL A 84 -4.13 22.47 9.59
N ASP A 85 -4.36 23.53 10.37
CA ASP A 85 -4.47 23.46 11.84
C ASP A 85 -3.32 22.69 12.52
N GLY A 86 -2.09 22.90 12.02
CA GLY A 86 -0.87 22.25 12.53
C GLY A 86 -0.73 20.77 12.17
N LYS A 87 -1.65 20.20 11.40
CA LYS A 87 -1.59 18.80 10.94
C LYS A 87 -1.12 18.72 9.51
N LEU A 88 -0.28 17.74 9.22
CA LEU A 88 0.08 17.39 7.84
C LEU A 88 -1.17 16.87 7.15
N VAL A 89 -1.52 17.41 5.98
CA VAL A 89 -2.69 17.00 5.20
C VAL A 89 -2.29 16.62 3.79
N MET A 90 -3.08 15.71 3.21
CA MET A 90 -2.94 15.15 1.87
C MET A 90 -4.24 15.32 1.09
N MET A 91 -4.16 15.70 -0.19
CA MET A 91 -5.32 15.64 -1.07
C MET A 91 -5.55 14.20 -1.55
N VAL A 92 -6.72 13.65 -1.24
CA VAL A 92 -7.17 12.32 -1.69
C VAL A 92 -8.49 12.42 -2.43
N PHE A 93 -8.86 11.35 -3.14
CA PHE A 93 -10.13 11.24 -3.83
C PHE A 93 -10.97 10.16 -3.17
N ARG A 94 -11.95 10.58 -2.37
CA ARG A 94 -12.98 9.73 -1.74
C ARG A 94 -14.32 10.20 -2.29
N ASP A 95 -14.64 9.80 -3.52
CA ASP A 95 -15.74 10.32 -4.37
C ASP A 95 -15.58 11.77 -4.84
N THR A 96 -15.02 12.65 -4.01
CA THR A 96 -14.58 14.01 -4.36
C THR A 96 -13.15 14.25 -3.90
N ALA A 97 -12.49 15.26 -4.48
CA ALA A 97 -11.20 15.73 -3.96
C ALA A 97 -11.39 16.36 -2.58
N MET A 98 -10.66 15.86 -1.58
CA MET A 98 -10.72 16.38 -0.21
C MET A 98 -9.34 16.33 0.45
N LEU A 99 -9.11 17.26 1.37
CA LEU A 99 -7.94 17.24 2.25
C LEU A 99 -8.22 16.34 3.45
N VAL A 100 -7.31 15.40 3.70
CA VAL A 100 -7.35 14.51 4.87
C VAL A 100 -6.04 14.63 5.64
N PRO A 101 -6.05 14.55 6.98
CA PRO A 101 -4.82 14.40 7.74
C PRO A 101 -4.00 13.21 7.24
N LEU A 102 -2.68 13.34 7.21
CA LEU A 102 -1.76 12.29 6.80
C LEU A 102 -2.00 10.99 7.59
N ASP A 103 -2.20 11.13 8.90
CA ASP A 103 -2.45 10.01 9.81
C ASP A 103 -3.82 9.35 9.57
N ASP A 104 -4.73 10.01 8.85
CA ASP A 104 -6.06 9.53 8.48
C ASP A 104 -6.09 8.88 7.08
N LEU A 105 -4.92 8.73 6.42
CA LEU A 105 -4.84 7.97 5.17
C LEU A 105 -5.18 6.50 5.40
N ARG A 106 -6.06 5.97 4.56
CA ARG A 106 -6.43 4.56 4.55
C ARG A 106 -5.31 3.71 3.96
N PRO A 107 -5.17 2.42 4.35
CA PRO A 107 -4.15 1.53 3.78
C PRO A 107 -4.13 1.48 2.24
N ASP A 108 -5.31 1.45 1.59
CA ASP A 108 -5.41 1.49 0.13
C ASP A 108 -4.88 2.81 -0.47
N GLU A 109 -5.09 3.93 0.23
CA GLU A 109 -4.59 5.24 -0.18
C GLU A 109 -3.07 5.32 -0.05
N ILE A 110 -2.51 4.75 1.02
CA ILE A 110 -1.06 4.63 1.21
C ILE A 110 -0.46 3.79 0.08
N ALA A 111 -0.99 2.59 -0.16
CA ALA A 111 -0.49 1.68 -1.20
C ALA A 111 -0.58 2.28 -2.62
N ARG A 112 -1.59 3.12 -2.88
CA ARG A 112 -1.77 3.85 -4.15
C ARG A 112 -0.80 5.01 -4.30
N LEU A 113 -0.56 5.78 -3.24
CA LEU A 113 0.31 6.96 -3.24
C LEU A 113 1.78 6.62 -3.03
N TYR A 114 2.10 5.39 -2.61
CA TYR A 114 3.45 4.94 -2.33
C TYR A 114 4.36 5.09 -3.57
N PRO A 115 5.59 5.62 -3.42
CA PRO A 115 6.45 5.93 -4.56
C PRO A 115 7.14 4.70 -5.13
N ARG A 116 6.47 4.03 -6.08
CA ARG A 116 6.92 2.77 -6.69
C ARG A 116 8.18 2.90 -7.55
N GLU A 117 8.40 4.04 -8.20
CA GLU A 117 9.50 4.26 -9.13
C GLU A 117 10.89 4.25 -8.44
N GLU A 118 10.93 4.67 -7.17
CA GLU A 118 12.17 4.77 -6.38
C GLU A 118 12.63 3.44 -5.79
N LEU A 119 11.80 2.38 -5.86
CA LEU A 119 12.19 1.05 -5.40
C LEU A 119 13.25 0.39 -6.31
N SER A 120 13.70 1.06 -7.38
CA SER A 120 14.53 0.54 -8.48
C SER A 120 16.03 0.82 -8.30
N SER A 121 16.43 1.34 -7.14
CA SER A 121 17.79 1.82 -6.88
C SER A 121 18.37 1.26 -5.59
N ALA A 122 18.22 -0.05 -5.37
CA ALA A 122 18.90 -0.80 -4.32
C ALA A 122 19.53 -2.07 -4.91
#